data_AF-F0S8B3-F1
#
_entry.id   AF-F0S8B3-F1
#
_cell.length_a   1.000
_cell.length_b   1.000
_cell.length_c   1.000
_cell.angle_alpha   90.00
_cell.angle_beta   90.00
_cell.angle_gamma   90.00
#
_symmetry.space_group_name_H-M   'P 1'
#
loop_
_entity.id
_entity.type
_entity.pdbx_description
1 polymer ?
#
loop_
_entity_poly.entity_id
_entity_poly.type
_entity_poly.pdbx_seq_one_letter_code
_entity_poly.pdbx_strand_id
1 'polypeptide(L)'
;MIRIKLIYAYIYIMKTRVNLTIEQDTLDKAKNYASKIGVSISGLVEDYLNKITAAEQSKEIKTKLFEIVNELPKTSYPENYDFQKQYFEDNKEKYGF
;
A
#
# COMPACT_ATOMS: atom_id res chain seq x y z
N MET A 1 -18.76 -19.95 16.09
CA MET A 1 -19.65 -18.87 15.58
C MET A 1 -18.94 -17.51 15.44
N ILE A 2 -17.97 -17.15 16.28
CA ILE A 2 -17.27 -15.85 16.23
C ILE A 2 -16.26 -15.73 15.05
N ARG A 3 -15.51 -16.79 14.74
CA ARG A 3 -14.49 -16.77 13.65
C ARG A 3 -15.10 -16.52 12.26
N ILE A 4 -16.32 -16.97 12.02
CA ILE A 4 -17.01 -16.76 10.73
C ILE A 4 -17.39 -15.28 10.56
N LYS A 5 -17.91 -14.60 11.60
CA LYS A 5 -18.22 -13.17 11.53
C LYS A 5 -16.99 -12.29 11.27
N LEU A 6 -15.84 -12.64 11.84
CA LEU A 6 -14.57 -11.91 11.62
C LEU A 6 -14.08 -12.02 10.16
N ILE A 7 -14.23 -13.19 9.54
CA ILE A 7 -13.87 -13.41 8.12
C ILE A 7 -14.78 -12.59 7.21
N TYR A 8 -16.10 -12.56 7.47
CA TYR A 8 -17.04 -11.71 6.70
C TYR A 8 -16.80 -10.21 6.90
N ALA A 9 -16.40 -9.78 8.11
CA ALA A 9 -16.05 -8.39 8.37
C ALA A 9 -14.78 -7.96 7.61
N TYR A 10 -13.79 -8.85 7.47
CA TYR A 10 -12.56 -8.58 6.72
C TYR A 10 -12.78 -8.50 5.19
N ILE A 11 -13.82 -9.15 4.68
CA ILE A 11 -14.17 -9.13 3.24
C ILE A 11 -15.02 -7.91 2.88
N TYR A 12 -15.65 -7.25 3.85
CA TYR A 12 -16.35 -5.99 3.60
C TYR A 12 -15.33 -4.86 3.41
N ILE A 13 -14.99 -4.54 2.16
CA ILE A 13 -14.26 -3.32 1.81
C ILE A 13 -15.08 -2.14 2.34
N MET A 14 -14.70 -1.62 3.51
CA MET A 14 -15.43 -0.55 4.18
C MET A 14 -15.32 0.74 3.36
N LYS A 15 -16.39 1.09 2.66
CA LYS A 15 -16.55 2.41 2.05
C LYS A 15 -17.20 3.36 3.04
N THR A 16 -16.50 4.45 3.35
CA THR A 16 -17.00 5.53 4.22
C THR A 16 -17.67 6.60 3.37
N ARG A 17 -18.84 7.08 3.79
CA ARG A 17 -19.53 8.18 3.08
C ARG A 17 -18.96 9.52 3.53
N VAL A 18 -18.77 10.43 2.58
CA VAL A 18 -18.36 11.81 2.83
C VAL A 18 -19.41 12.74 2.23
N ASN A 19 -19.77 13.80 2.96
CA ASN A 19 -20.62 14.87 2.44
C ASN A 19 -19.72 16.00 1.93
N LEU A 20 -19.84 16.33 0.63
CA LEU A 20 -19.05 17.36 -0.03
C LEU A 20 -19.99 18.42 -0.60
N THR A 21 -19.65 19.69 -0.40
CA THR A 21 -20.32 20.82 -1.06
C THR A 21 -19.51 21.20 -2.29
N ILE A 22 -20.18 21.32 -3.44
CA ILE A 22 -19.55 21.63 -4.72
C ILE A 22 -20.51 22.47 -5.56
N GLU A 23 -19.96 23.37 -6.37
CA GLU A 23 -20.75 24.16 -7.32
C GLU A 23 -21.49 23.28 -8.33
N GLN A 24 -22.73 23.66 -8.66
CA GLN A 24 -23.60 22.89 -9.55
C GLN A 24 -22.98 22.69 -10.95
N ASP A 25 -22.45 23.76 -11.54
CA ASP A 25 -21.78 23.71 -12.86
C ASP A 25 -20.57 22.76 -12.84
N THR A 26 -19.81 22.76 -11.74
CA THR A 26 -18.67 21.85 -11.56
C THR A 26 -19.15 20.40 -11.45
N LEU A 27 -20.23 20.13 -10.70
CA LEU A 27 -20.82 18.80 -10.61
C LEU A 27 -21.30 18.28 -11.96
N ASP A 28 -21.92 19.13 -12.78
CA ASP A 28 -22.44 18.73 -14.09
C ASP A 28 -21.32 18.43 -15.09
N LYS A 29 -20.24 19.22 -15.08
CA LYS A 29 -19.02 18.92 -15.84
C LYS A 29 -18.41 17.58 -15.41
N ALA A 30 -18.30 17.34 -14.10
CA ALA A 30 -17.78 16.09 -13.57
C ALA A 30 -18.63 14.89 -13.96
N LYS A 31 -19.97 15.00 -13.89
CA LYS A 31 -20.91 13.93 -14.29
C LYS A 31 -20.77 13.61 -15.79
N ASN A 32 -20.71 14.64 -16.64
CA ASN A 32 -20.51 14.47 -18.07
C ASN A 32 -19.19 13.76 -18.38
N TYR A 33 -18.11 14.13 -17.68
CA TYR A 33 -16.83 13.46 -17.83
C TYR A 33 -16.89 11.99 -17.37
N ALA A 34 -17.42 11.74 -16.17
CA ALA A 34 -17.56 10.41 -15.57
C ALA A 34 -18.33 9.45 -16.49
N SER A 35 -19.46 9.91 -17.05
CA SER A 35 -20.27 9.13 -17.99
C SER A 35 -19.51 8.79 -19.27
N LYS A 36 -18.70 9.72 -19.81
CA LYS A 36 -17.91 9.49 -21.03
C LYS A 36 -16.87 8.39 -20.86
N ILE A 37 -16.25 8.30 -19.68
CA ILE A 37 -15.21 7.29 -19.40
C ILE A 37 -15.77 6.05 -18.68
N GLY A 38 -17.08 5.98 -18.45
CA GLY A 38 -17.75 4.81 -17.86
C GLY A 38 -17.48 4.59 -16.37
N VAL A 39 -17.27 5.66 -15.60
CA VAL A 39 -17.03 5.58 -14.14
C VAL A 39 -18.06 6.41 -13.36
N SER A 40 -18.18 6.17 -12.05
CA SER A 40 -19.01 7.01 -11.17
C SER A 40 -18.25 8.24 -10.68
N ILE A 41 -18.98 9.27 -10.23
CA ILE A 41 -18.39 10.43 -9.54
C ILE A 41 -17.63 9.99 -8.29
N SER A 42 -18.19 9.08 -7.51
CA SER A 42 -17.51 8.54 -6.32
C SER A 42 -16.20 7.83 -6.69
N GLY A 43 -16.16 7.12 -7.83
CA GLY A 43 -14.94 6.49 -8.34
C GLY A 43 -13.88 7.51 -8.76
N LEU A 44 -14.28 8.61 -9.42
CA LEU A 44 -13.37 9.70 -9.75
C LEU A 44 -12.74 10.35 -8.52
N VAL A 45 -13.58 10.64 -7.52
CA VAL A 45 -13.11 11.27 -6.27
C VAL A 45 -12.16 10.32 -5.53
N GLU A 46 -12.52 9.04 -5.41
CA GLU A 46 -11.67 8.02 -4.80
C GLU A 46 -10.30 7.91 -5.50
N ASP A 47 -10.29 7.80 -6.83
CA ASP A 47 -9.06 7.68 -7.62
C ASP A 47 -8.16 8.91 -7.44
N TYR A 48 -8.74 10.11 -7.44
CA TYR A 48 -8.00 11.34 -7.20
C TYR A 48 -7.40 11.38 -5.79
N LEU A 49 -8.20 11.07 -4.76
CA LEU A 49 -7.73 11.02 -3.37
C LEU A 49 -6.60 9.99 -3.18
N ASN A 50 -6.69 8.83 -3.82
CA ASN A 50 -5.62 7.82 -3.82
C ASN A 50 -4.34 8.36 -4.47
N LYS A 51 -4.46 9.04 -5.62
CA LYS A 51 -3.30 9.60 -6.33
C LYS A 51 -2.56 10.63 -5.49
N ILE A 52 -3.26 11.53 -4.81
CA ILE A 52 -2.62 12.58 -4.02
C ILE A 52 -2.02 12.07 -2.70
N THR A 53 -2.59 11.00 -2.11
CA THR A 53 -2.10 10.41 -0.86
C THR A 53 -1.05 9.31 -1.07
N ALA A 54 -0.84 8.84 -2.30
CA ALA A 54 0.11 7.76 -2.61
C ALA A 54 1.55 8.07 -2.17
N ALA A 55 1.99 9.32 -2.27
CA ALA A 55 3.33 9.72 -1.86
C ALA A 55 3.53 9.59 -0.34
N GLU A 56 2.51 9.92 0.46
CA GLU A 56 2.55 9.83 1.92
C GLU A 56 2.54 8.37 2.38
N GLN A 57 1.72 7.52 1.76
CA GLN A 57 1.74 6.07 2.00
C GLN A 57 3.12 5.47 1.72
N SER A 58 3.76 5.88 0.61
CA SER A 58 5.11 5.39 0.28
C SER A 58 6.17 5.81 1.31
N LYS A 59 6.03 7.01 1.91
CA LYS A 59 6.91 7.48 2.99
C LYS A 59 6.67 6.70 4.27
N GLU A 60 5.41 6.51 4.65
CA GLU A 60 5.04 5.73 5.84
C GLU A 60 5.58 4.30 5.78
N ILE A 61 5.42 3.63 4.62
CA ILE A 61 5.96 2.28 4.41
C ILE A 61 7.49 2.25 4.53
N LYS A 62 8.18 3.24 3.95
CA LYS A 62 9.64 3.35 4.06
C LYS A 62 10.08 3.56 5.51
N THR A 63 9.43 4.47 6.24
CA THR A 63 9.72 4.72 7.65
C THR A 63 9.55 3.45 8.48
N LYS A 64 8.42 2.74 8.33
CA LYS A 64 8.18 1.47 9.03
C LYS A 64 9.23 0.41 8.70
N LEU A 65 9.67 0.31 7.45
CA LEU A 65 10.74 -0.60 7.07
C LEU A 65 12.06 -0.26 7.76
N PHE A 66 12.43 1.03 7.82
CA PHE A 66 13.64 1.46 8.54
C PHE A 66 13.55 1.22 10.04
N GLU A 67 12.39 1.43 10.66
CA GLU A 67 12.15 1.12 12.07
C GLU A 67 12.38 -0.38 12.33
N ILE A 68 11.77 -1.26 11.53
CA ILE A 68 11.97 -2.72 11.64
C ILE A 68 13.44 -3.09 11.47
N VAL A 69 14.14 -2.53 10.47
CA VAL A 69 15.57 -2.82 10.24
C VAL A 69 16.43 -2.33 11.41
N ASN A 70 16.10 -1.20 12.02
CA ASN A 70 16.82 -0.67 13.18
C ASN A 70 16.60 -1.47 14.47
N GLU A 71 15.44 -2.12 14.60
CA GLU A 71 15.11 -3.02 15.71
C GLU A 71 15.78 -4.40 15.58
N LEU A 72 16.26 -4.77 14.39
CA LEU A 72 16.99 -6.02 14.22
C LEU A 72 18.31 -5.99 15.01
N PRO A 73 18.69 -7.11 15.66
CA PRO A 73 19.94 -7.19 16.40
C PRO A 73 21.11 -6.90 15.47
N LYS A 74 21.90 -5.87 15.81
CA LYS A 74 23.11 -5.51 15.07
C LYS A 74 24.13 -6.63 15.23
N THR A 75 24.38 -7.34 14.15
CA THR A 75 25.44 -8.35 14.06
C THR A 75 26.73 -7.65 13.63
N SER A 76 27.82 -7.91 14.35
CA SER A 76 29.13 -7.35 14.03
C SER A 76 29.77 -8.21 12.94
N TYR A 77 30.04 -7.60 11.79
CA TYR A 77 30.80 -8.23 10.70
C TYR A 77 32.10 -7.45 10.49
N PRO A 78 33.18 -8.12 10.07
CA PRO A 78 34.41 -7.42 9.67
C PRO A 78 34.14 -6.51 8.45
N GLU A 79 34.88 -5.41 8.32
CA GLU A 79 34.68 -4.40 7.26
C GLU A 79 34.76 -4.99 5.84
N ASN A 80 35.50 -6.08 5.66
CA ASN A 80 35.68 -6.78 4.39
C ASN A 80 34.77 -8.02 4.24
N TYR A 81 33.67 -8.10 5.00
CA TYR A 81 32.75 -9.24 4.91
C TYR A 81 31.96 -9.23 3.60
N ASP A 82 32.17 -10.26 2.78
CA ASP A 82 31.45 -10.46 1.53
C ASP A 82 30.13 -11.22 1.77
N PHE A 83 29.07 -10.46 2.03
CA PHE A 83 27.72 -10.99 2.25
C PHE A 83 27.19 -11.78 1.05
N GLN A 84 27.53 -11.36 -0.16
CA GLN A 84 27.06 -12.00 -1.38
C GLN A 84 27.67 -13.40 -1.49
N LYS A 85 28.98 -13.51 -1.35
CA LYS A 85 29.68 -14.79 -1.38
C LYS A 85 29.16 -15.75 -0.32
N GLN A 86 29.03 -15.29 0.94
CA GLN A 86 28.56 -16.15 2.01
C GLN A 86 27.13 -16.63 1.82
N TYR A 87 26.23 -15.77 1.34
CA TYR A 87 24.88 -16.20 0.99
C TYR A 87 24.88 -17.37 0.02
N PHE A 88 25.71 -17.34 -1.02
CA PHE A 88 25.78 -18.44 -1.98
C PHE A 88 26.42 -19.71 -1.42
N GLU A 89 27.48 -19.58 -0.61
CA GLU A 89 28.12 -20.73 0.06
C GLU A 89 27.15 -21.43 1.04
N ASP A 90 26.41 -20.67 1.86
CA ASP A 90 25.42 -21.22 2.81
C ASP A 90 24.25 -21.91 2.11
N ASN A 91 23.87 -21.42 0.93
CA ASN A 91 22.76 -21.97 0.14
C ASN A 91 23.21 -23.08 -0.82
N LYS A 92 24.51 -23.35 -0.91
CA LYS A 92 25.12 -24.35 -1.78
C LYS A 92 24.66 -25.76 -1.45
N GLU A 93 24.63 -26.08 -0.17
CA GLU A 93 24.19 -27.40 0.33
C GLU A 93 22.69 -27.64 0.07
N LYS A 94 21.89 -26.57 0.05
CA LYS A 94 20.43 -26.64 -0.12
C LYS A 94 19.99 -26.68 -1.58
N TYR A 95 20.68 -25.97 -2.47
CA TYR A 95 20.26 -25.81 -3.87
C TYR A 95 21.26 -26.39 -4.89
N GLY A 96 22.40 -26.92 -4.45
CA GLY A 96 23.29 -27.76 -5.27
C GLY A 96 24.08 -27.04 -6.37
N PHE A 97 24.39 -25.76 -6.19
CA PHE A 97 25.26 -25.00 -7.11
C PHE A 97 26.75 -25.20 -6.84
#